data_AF-A0A520PQK8-F1
#
_entry.id   AF-A0A520PQK8-F1
#
_cell.length_a   1.000
_cell.length_b   1.000
_cell.length_c   1.000
_cell.angle_alpha   90.00
_cell.angle_beta   90.00
_cell.angle_gamma   90.00
#
_symmetry.space_group_name_H-M   'P 1'
#
loop_
_entity.id
_entity.type
_entity.pdbx_description
1 polymer ?
#
loop_
_entity_poly.entity_id
_entity_poly.type
_entity_poly.pdbx_seq_one_letter_code
_entity_poly.pdbx_strand_id
1 'polypeptide(L)' 'MKLSEKITIILGIALVAIFVIGLAWSISTGLAGFWRGLPFWVIIIFVLILLIYDSFKAIKK' A
#
# COMPACT_ATOMS: atom_id res chain seq x y z
N MET A 1 -6.76 -1.70 21.86
CA MET A 1 -5.51 -2.36 21.42
C MET A 1 -4.33 -2.02 22.31
N LYS A 2 -3.45 -2.98 22.57
CA LYS A 2 -2.16 -2.77 23.25
C LYS A 2 -1.24 -1.92 22.38
N LEU A 3 -0.26 -1.24 22.99
CA LEU A 3 0.70 -0.41 22.26
C LEU A 3 1.48 -1.22 21.21
N SER A 4 1.80 -2.48 21.53
CA SER A 4 2.46 -3.41 20.60
C SER A 4 1.65 -3.62 19.31
N GLU A 5 0.35 -3.82 19.41
CA GLU A 5 -0.52 -4.06 18.25
C GLU A 5 -0.60 -2.84 17.34
N LYS A 6 -0.66 -1.62 17.92
CA LYS A 6 -0.63 -0.37 17.13
C LYS A 6 0.66 -0.23 16.35
N ILE A 7 1.80 -0.55 16.97
CA ILE A 7 3.12 -0.52 16.30
C ILE A 7 3.16 -1.55 15.18
N THR A 8 2.66 -2.77 15.39
CA THR A 8 2.60 -3.81 14.36
C THR A 8 1.76 -3.38 13.16
N ILE A 9 0.60 -2.74 13.39
CA ILE A 9 -0.24 -2.21 12.30
C ILE A 9 0.52 -1.15 11.50
N ILE A 10 1.15 -0.18 12.17
CA ILE A 10 1.90 0.90 11.50
C ILE A 10 3.06 0.32 10.68
N LEU A 11 3.81 -0.63 11.24
CA LEU A 11 4.89 -1.32 10.52
C LEU A 11 4.35 -2.10 9.31
N GLY A 12 3.21 -2.77 9.46
CA GLY A 12 2.55 -3.49 8.37
C GLY A 12 2.16 -2.56 7.22
N ILE A 13 1.53 -1.41 7.52
CA ILE A 13 1.20 -0.41 6.50
C ILE A 13 2.45 0.08 5.78
N ALA A 14 3.51 0.41 6.53
CA ALA A 14 4.76 0.90 5.95
C ALA A 14 5.40 -0.13 5.01
N LEU A 15 5.49 -1.40 5.42
CA LEU A 15 6.04 -2.49 4.62
C LEU A 15 5.24 -2.71 3.33
N VAL A 16 3.91 -2.77 3.44
CA VAL A 16 3.02 -2.94 2.28
C VAL A 16 3.14 -1.73 1.35
N ALA A 17 3.14 -0.50 1.88
CA ALA A 17 3.26 0.70 1.06
C ALA A 17 4.58 0.71 0.25
N ILE A 18 5.71 0.44 0.90
CA ILE A 18 7.03 0.39 0.25
C ILE A 18 7.04 -0.71 -0.84
N PHE A 19 6.56 -1.91 -0.50
CA PHE A 19 6.53 -3.03 -1.44
C PHE A 19 5.69 -2.73 -2.68
N VAL A 20 4.46 -2.25 -2.47
CA VAL A 20 3.47 -2.06 -3.53
C VAL A 20 3.84 -0.86 -4.43
N ILE A 21 4.41 0.21 -3.86
CA ILE A 21 4.96 1.33 -4.63
C ILE A 21 6.19 0.88 -5.45
N GLY A 22 7.10 0.10 -4.84
CA GLY A 22 8.26 -0.45 -5.54
C GLY A 22 7.86 -1.39 -6.69
N LEU A 23 6.82 -2.21 -6.49
CA LEU A 23 6.22 -3.04 -7.52
C LEU A 23 5.65 -2.20 -8.67
N ALA A 24 4.91 -1.13 -8.35
CA ALA A 24 4.34 -0.21 -9.34
C ALA A 24 5.41 0.50 -10.17
N TRP A 25 6.48 0.94 -9.52
CA TRP A 25 7.64 1.52 -10.18
C TRP A 25 8.29 0.51 -11.13
N SER A 26 8.61 -0.69 -10.64
CA SER A 26 9.24 -1.75 -11.43
C SER A 26 8.43 -2.14 -12.67
N ILE A 27 7.10 -2.26 -12.55
CA ILE A 27 6.22 -2.56 -13.68
C ILE A 27 6.16 -1.39 -14.69
N SER A 28 6.17 -0.16 -14.20
CA SER A 28 6.08 1.05 -15.03
C SER A 28 7.36 1.31 -15.82
N THR A 29 8.53 1.03 -15.24
CA THR A 29 9.85 1.23 -15.89
C THR A 29 10.34 0.00 -16.65
N GLY A 30 9.87 -1.20 -16.29
CA GLY A 30 10.34 -2.46 -16.85
C GLY A 30 9.37 -3.11 -17.84
N LEU A 31 8.45 -3.93 -17.33
CA LEU A 31 7.72 -4.96 -18.10
C LEU A 31 6.62 -4.44 -19.03
N ALA A 32 5.93 -3.37 -18.65
CA ALA A 32 4.68 -2.98 -19.32
C ALA A 32 4.83 -1.68 -20.14
N GLY A 33 5.86 -0.88 -19.88
CA GLY A 33 5.98 0.50 -20.35
C GLY A 33 5.00 1.44 -19.65
N PHE A 34 5.27 2.75 -19.72
CA PHE A 34 4.56 3.79 -18.95
C PHE A 34 3.03 3.72 -19.09
N TRP A 35 2.52 3.52 -20.31
CA TRP A 35 1.08 3.50 -20.61
C TRP A 35 0.32 2.31 -20.03
N ARG A 36 0.98 1.15 -19.87
CA ARG A 36 0.37 -0.02 -19.22
C ARG A 36 0.60 -0.03 -17.71
N GLY A 37 1.62 0.71 -17.22
CA GLY A 37 1.85 0.95 -15.79
C GLY A 37 0.84 1.93 -15.17
N LEU A 38 0.29 2.86 -15.95
CA LEU A 38 -0.67 3.86 -15.48
C LEU A 38 -1.96 3.28 -14.85
N PRO A 39 -2.68 2.33 -15.48
CA PRO A 39 -3.82 1.67 -14.82
C PRO A 39 -3.42 0.88 -13.58
N PHE A 40 -2.19 0.35 -13.53
CA PHE A 40 -1.67 -0.31 -12.33
C PHE A 40 -1.51 0.67 -11.17
N TRP A 41 -0.94 1.86 -11.41
CA TRP A 41 -0.83 2.92 -10.40
C TRP A 41 -2.17 3.33 -9.80
N VAL A 42 -3.24 3.40 -10.61
CA VAL A 42 -4.59 3.72 -10.11
C VAL A 42 -5.09 2.66 -9.12
N ILE A 43 -4.90 1.38 -9.44
CA ILE A 43 -5.27 0.26 -8.56
C ILE A 43 -4.47 0.32 -7.26
N ILE A 44 -3.16 0.58 -7.35
CA ILE A 44 -2.24 0.66 -6.22
C ILE A 44 -2.66 1.76 -5.25
N ILE A 45 -2.94 2.97 -5.75
CA ILE A 45 -3.41 4.10 -4.94
C ILE A 45 -4.72 3.74 -4.23
N PHE A 46 -5.66 3.11 -4.95
CA PHE A 46 -6.92 2.68 -4.36
C PHE A 46 -6.73 1.67 -3.23
N VAL A 47 -5.87 0.66 -3.44
CA VAL A 47 -5.53 -0.35 -2.42
C VAL A 47 -4.86 0.29 -1.20
N LEU A 48 -3.96 1.25 -1.39
CA LEU A 48 -3.31 1.95 -0.27
C LEU A 48 -4.31 2.76 0.57
N ILE A 49 -5.28 3.42 -0.07
CA ILE A 49 -6.35 4.12 0.64
C ILE A 49 -7.19 3.14 1.46
N LEU A 50 -7.57 2.00 0.89
CA LEU A 50 -8.32 0.96 1.62
C LEU A 50 -7.53 0.37 2.79
N LEU A 51 -6.22 0.11 2.61
CA LEU A 51 -5.33 -0.37 3.65
C LEU A 51 -5.27 0.60 4.83
N ILE A 52 -5.12 1.90 4.55
CA ILE A 52 -5.08 2.94 5.58
C ILE A 52 -6.44 3.02 6.28
N TYR A 53 -7.54 2.99 5.53
CA TYR A 53 -8.89 3.04 6.09
C TYR A 53 -9.17 1.85 7.02
N ASP A 54 -8.85 0.63 6.58
CA ASP A 54 -9.04 -0.58 7.37
C ASP A 54 -8.14 -0.58 8.62
N SER A 55 -6.89 -0.15 8.48
CA SER A 55 -5.97 0.00 9.61
C SER A 55 -6.46 1.05 10.62
N PHE A 56 -7.00 2.18 10.16
CA PHE A 56 -7.62 3.17 11.03
C PHE A 56 -8.84 2.61 11.76
N LYS A 57 -9.69 1.86 11.05
CA LYS A 57 -10.85 1.19 11.62
C LYS A 57 -10.43 0.16 12.69
N ALA A 58 -9.37 -0.60 12.44
CA ALA A 58 -8.81 -1.57 13.38
C ALA A 58 -8.25 -0.88 14.65
N ILE A 59 -7.57 0.26 14.51
CA ILE A 59 -7.01 1.02 15.65
C ILE A 59 -8.09 1.68 16.51
N LYS A 60 -9.20 2.11 15.90
CA LYS A 60 -10.31 2.80 16.58
C LYS A 60 -11.28 1.83 17.27
N LYS A 61 -11.22 0.54 16.93
CA LYS A 61 -11.99 -0.54 17.55
C LYS A 61 -11.33 -1.02 18.85
#